data_AF-A0A372BZI7-F1
#
_entry.id   AF-A0A372BZI7-F1
#
_cell.length_a   1.000
_cell.length_b   1.000
_cell.length_c   1.000
_cell.angle_alpha   90.00
_cell.angle_beta   90.00
_cell.angle_gamma   90.00
#
_symmetry.space_group_name_H-M   'P 1'
#
loop_
_entity.id
_entity.type
_entity.pdbx_description
1 polymer ?
#
loop_
_entity_poly.entity_id
_entity_poly.type
_entity_poly.pdbx_seq_one_letter_code
_entity_poly.pdbx_strand_id
1 'polypeptide(L)'
;MSSGVYKLTSNLTVGDSHGILVNSGLGPVEIDLNGYAVIGPNECSGEPVTKCNEVTQERGVIAPDGVSVKNGSVSGFEIGVDCTGCRMANLHISDNTRSGATAGVGANETGLIARNCVFESNLYYGVRLKGEGNLVEGSIARFNGNAGITGSNAVSGVIRNNTISNNEGTGEFVGINFGANVLVTGNSFERAFNGGVSADDNSCAGEKC
;
A
#
# COMPACT_ATOMS: atom_id res chain seq x y z
N MET A 1 6.22 2.62 -21.82
CA MET A 1 7.65 2.84 -21.47
C MET A 1 8.48 1.72 -22.09
N SER A 2 9.81 1.78 -22.05
CA SER A 2 10.74 0.69 -22.39
C SER A 2 11.55 0.32 -21.14
N SER A 3 12.35 -0.74 -21.14
CA SER A 3 13.26 -1.00 -20.01
C SER A 3 14.18 0.19 -19.78
N GLY A 4 14.48 0.52 -18.53
CA GLY A 4 15.38 1.61 -18.19
C GLY A 4 15.01 2.33 -16.91
N VAL A 5 15.70 3.44 -16.64
CA VAL A 5 15.48 4.30 -15.48
C VAL A 5 14.81 5.59 -15.93
N TYR A 6 13.66 5.89 -15.34
CA TYR A 6 12.87 7.09 -15.57
C TYR A 6 12.89 7.93 -14.31
N LYS A 7 13.26 9.19 -14.45
CA LYS A 7 13.49 10.08 -13.31
C LYS A 7 12.59 11.30 -13.41
N LEU A 8 11.82 11.58 -12.36
CA LEU A 8 11.09 12.85 -12.31
C LEU A 8 12.06 14.02 -12.11
N THR A 9 11.77 15.11 -12.80
CA THR A 9 12.51 16.38 -12.72
C THR A 9 11.69 17.49 -12.07
N SER A 10 10.41 17.24 -11.81
CA SER A 10 9.47 18.12 -11.11
C SER A 10 8.27 17.30 -10.62
N ASN A 11 7.42 17.90 -9.79
CA ASN A 11 6.16 17.29 -9.39
C ASN A 11 5.26 17.05 -10.61
N LEU A 12 4.60 15.89 -10.63
CA LEU A 12 3.60 15.53 -11.63
C LEU A 12 2.22 15.73 -11.01
N THR A 13 1.51 16.79 -11.39
CA THR A 13 0.10 16.98 -11.04
C THR A 13 -0.78 16.34 -12.10
N VAL A 14 -1.70 15.49 -11.67
CA VAL A 14 -2.57 14.66 -12.51
C VAL A 14 -4.01 15.10 -12.26
N GLY A 15 -4.78 15.30 -13.34
CA GLY A 15 -6.21 15.55 -13.26
C GLY A 15 -7.00 14.24 -13.06
N ASP A 16 -8.13 14.12 -13.74
CA ASP A 16 -9.04 12.95 -13.63
C ASP A 16 -8.51 11.73 -14.42
N SER A 17 -7.29 11.29 -14.14
CA SER A 17 -6.66 10.14 -14.78
C SER A 17 -5.67 9.42 -13.85
N HIS A 18 -5.16 8.26 -14.30
CA HIS A 18 -3.99 7.66 -13.66
C HIS A 18 -2.75 8.55 -13.80
N GLY A 19 -1.82 8.45 -12.86
CA GLY A 19 -0.53 9.15 -12.92
C GLY A 19 0.46 8.44 -13.84
N ILE A 20 1.33 7.62 -13.27
CA ILE A 20 2.34 6.87 -14.03
C ILE A 20 1.81 5.47 -14.34
N LEU A 21 1.68 5.16 -15.64
CA LEU A 21 1.29 3.83 -16.12
C LEU A 21 2.48 3.12 -16.78
N VAL A 22 2.87 1.97 -16.23
CA VAL A 22 3.83 1.06 -16.87
C VAL A 22 3.09 -0.17 -17.38
N ASN A 23 3.23 -0.45 -18.68
CA ASN A 23 2.65 -1.65 -19.28
C ASN A 23 3.47 -2.89 -18.90
N SER A 24 2.82 -4.05 -18.79
CA SER A 24 3.49 -5.32 -18.55
C SER A 24 4.40 -5.73 -19.71
N GLY A 25 5.37 -6.60 -19.44
CA GLY A 25 6.23 -7.21 -20.47
C GLY A 25 7.36 -6.32 -21.00
N LEU A 26 7.63 -5.17 -20.38
CA LEU A 26 8.61 -4.19 -20.86
C LEU A 26 10.06 -4.41 -20.38
N GLY A 27 10.37 -5.55 -19.77
CA GLY A 27 11.64 -5.75 -19.07
C GLY A 27 11.73 -4.90 -17.79
N PRO A 28 12.89 -4.86 -17.11
CA PRO A 28 13.02 -4.13 -15.86
C PRO A 28 12.90 -2.61 -16.08
N VAL A 29 11.98 -1.99 -15.35
CA VAL A 29 11.74 -0.54 -15.36
C VAL A 29 11.96 0.00 -13.95
N GLU A 30 12.73 1.07 -13.83
CA GLU A 30 12.89 1.81 -12.59
C GLU A 30 12.28 3.20 -12.74
N ILE A 31 11.37 3.56 -11.83
CA ILE A 31 10.79 4.89 -11.67
C ILE A 31 11.41 5.49 -10.41
N ASP A 32 12.29 6.46 -10.59
CA ASP A 32 12.86 7.27 -9.51
C ASP A 32 12.11 8.61 -9.46
N LEU A 33 11.30 8.80 -8.42
CA LEU A 33 10.58 10.05 -8.22
C LEU A 33 11.52 11.20 -7.80
N ASN A 34 12.77 10.91 -7.43
CA ASN A 34 13.82 11.89 -7.20
C ASN A 34 13.46 13.02 -6.21
N GLY A 35 12.73 12.68 -5.16
CA GLY A 35 12.22 13.62 -4.16
C GLY A 35 11.00 14.42 -4.61
N TYR A 36 10.49 14.21 -5.83
CA TYR A 36 9.26 14.82 -6.33
C TYR A 36 8.03 13.97 -6.03
N ALA A 37 6.87 14.58 -6.24
CA ALA A 37 5.56 14.01 -5.97
C ALA A 37 4.79 13.67 -7.25
N VAL A 38 4.02 12.59 -7.21
CA VAL A 38 2.87 12.34 -8.11
C VAL A 38 1.61 12.71 -7.33
N ILE A 39 0.91 13.75 -7.78
CA ILE A 39 -0.19 14.39 -7.05
C ILE A 39 -1.46 14.24 -7.88
N GLY A 40 -2.43 13.48 -7.38
CA GLY A 40 -3.75 13.33 -7.97
C GLY A 40 -4.74 14.39 -7.51
N PRO A 41 -5.99 14.33 -8.00
CA PRO A 41 -7.01 15.34 -7.73
C PRO A 41 -7.68 15.19 -6.37
N ASN A 42 -7.38 14.14 -5.61
CA ASN A 42 -8.10 13.87 -4.37
C ASN A 42 -7.54 14.70 -3.21
N GLU A 43 -8.46 15.23 -2.41
CA GLU A 43 -8.19 15.95 -1.18
C GLU A 43 -8.82 15.17 -0.03
N CYS A 44 -7.97 14.74 0.90
CA CYS A 44 -8.36 14.08 2.14
C CYS A 44 -8.27 15.02 3.34
N SER A 45 -9.05 14.74 4.38
CA SER A 45 -9.13 15.54 5.59
C SER A 45 -9.48 14.69 6.82
N GLY A 46 -9.15 15.24 8.00
CA GLY A 46 -9.26 14.57 9.30
C GLY A 46 -7.93 14.00 9.78
N GLU A 47 -7.80 13.80 11.10
CA GLU A 47 -6.65 13.13 11.71
C GLU A 47 -7.14 12.16 12.82
N PRO A 48 -7.13 10.83 12.59
CA PRO A 48 -6.85 10.11 11.32
C PRO A 48 -7.77 10.54 10.17
N VAL A 49 -7.40 10.19 8.94
CA VAL A 49 -8.19 10.58 7.77
C VAL A 49 -9.57 9.93 7.84
N THR A 50 -10.60 10.79 7.85
CA THR A 50 -12.01 10.40 7.99
C THR A 50 -12.83 10.70 6.74
N LYS A 51 -12.31 11.53 5.84
CA LYS A 51 -13.02 11.96 4.64
C LYS A 51 -12.06 12.29 3.51
N CYS A 52 -12.42 11.89 2.29
CA CYS A 52 -11.83 12.42 1.06
C CYS A 52 -12.95 12.80 0.07
N ASN A 53 -12.64 13.63 -0.93
CA ASN A 53 -13.54 13.81 -2.08
C ASN A 53 -13.66 12.50 -2.88
N GLU A 54 -14.86 12.23 -3.40
CA GLU A 54 -15.11 11.04 -4.21
C GLU A 54 -14.58 11.23 -5.61
N VAL A 55 -13.59 10.41 -5.98
CA VAL A 55 -13.12 10.26 -7.36
C VAL A 55 -12.89 8.77 -7.61
N THR A 56 -13.06 8.35 -8.86
CA THR A 56 -13.30 6.95 -9.23
C THR A 56 -12.09 6.29 -9.88
N GLN A 57 -11.52 5.25 -9.25
CA GLN A 57 -10.60 4.29 -9.88
C GLN A 57 -9.24 4.82 -10.32
N GLU A 58 -8.90 6.09 -10.04
CA GLU A 58 -7.57 6.62 -10.36
C GLU A 58 -6.48 6.01 -9.46
N ARG A 59 -5.31 5.83 -10.07
CA ARG A 59 -4.15 5.21 -9.45
C ARG A 59 -2.94 6.08 -9.68
N GLY A 60 -2.16 6.35 -8.63
CA GLY A 60 -1.00 7.22 -8.74
C GLY A 60 0.10 6.60 -9.59
N VAL A 61 0.52 5.38 -9.24
CA VAL A 61 1.47 4.59 -10.03
C VAL A 61 0.93 3.18 -10.22
N ILE A 62 0.86 2.72 -11.46
CA ILE A 62 0.53 1.34 -11.83
C ILE A 62 1.84 0.65 -12.22
N ALA A 63 2.30 -0.25 -11.36
CA ALA A 63 3.59 -0.91 -11.43
C ALA A 63 3.42 -2.45 -11.51
N PRO A 64 3.52 -3.05 -12.70
CA PRO A 64 3.52 -4.51 -12.87
C PRO A 64 4.86 -5.13 -12.45
N ASP A 65 4.99 -6.44 -12.69
CA ASP A 65 6.14 -7.22 -12.27
C ASP A 65 7.43 -6.73 -12.93
N GLY A 66 8.51 -6.75 -12.16
CA GLY A 66 9.81 -6.22 -12.60
C GLY A 66 9.94 -4.70 -12.58
N VAL A 67 8.89 -3.96 -12.18
CA VAL A 67 8.96 -2.50 -12.00
C VAL A 67 9.42 -2.16 -10.58
N SER A 68 10.28 -1.15 -10.46
CA SER A 68 10.67 -0.56 -9.17
C SER A 68 10.28 0.92 -9.11
N VAL A 69 9.69 1.36 -8.00
CA VAL A 69 9.29 2.77 -7.76
C VAL A 69 9.97 3.26 -6.48
N LYS A 70 10.66 4.40 -6.52
CA LYS A 70 11.44 4.86 -5.36
C LYS A 70 11.57 6.37 -5.19
N ASN A 71 11.97 6.77 -3.99
CA ASN A 71 12.46 8.09 -3.61
C ASN A 71 11.52 9.26 -3.94
N GLY A 72 10.34 9.33 -3.32
CA GLY A 72 9.44 10.47 -3.50
C GLY A 72 8.08 10.21 -2.88
N SER A 73 7.05 10.91 -3.36
CA SER A 73 5.72 10.77 -2.82
C SER A 73 4.63 10.53 -3.85
N VAL A 74 3.55 9.89 -3.40
CA VAL A 74 2.34 9.67 -4.20
C VAL A 74 1.12 9.95 -3.34
N SER A 75 0.26 10.87 -3.77
CA SER A 75 -0.92 11.28 -2.99
C SER A 75 -2.10 11.69 -3.86
N GLY A 76 -3.31 11.68 -3.30
CA GLY A 76 -4.49 12.21 -3.97
C GLY A 76 -5.11 11.26 -5.01
N PHE A 77 -5.00 9.94 -4.84
CA PHE A 77 -5.59 8.93 -5.74
C PHE A 77 -6.56 8.01 -5.00
N GLU A 78 -7.24 7.06 -5.68
CA GLU A 78 -7.91 5.95 -4.97
C GLU A 78 -6.85 5.05 -4.34
N ILE A 79 -5.88 4.64 -5.17
CA ILE A 79 -4.73 3.84 -4.75
C ILE A 79 -3.47 4.61 -5.11
N GLY A 80 -2.61 4.88 -4.14
CA GLY A 80 -1.33 5.55 -4.39
C GLY A 80 -0.46 4.74 -5.35
N VAL A 81 -0.10 3.51 -4.97
CA VAL A 81 0.65 2.59 -5.82
C VAL A 81 -0.08 1.24 -5.95
N ASP A 82 -0.50 0.91 -7.17
CA ASP A 82 -1.02 -0.42 -7.52
C ASP A 82 0.13 -1.28 -8.06
N CYS A 83 0.53 -2.27 -7.27
CA CYS A 83 1.75 -3.03 -7.44
C CYS A 83 1.46 -4.52 -7.62
N THR A 84 1.74 -5.06 -8.80
CA THR A 84 1.63 -6.51 -9.05
C THR A 84 3.04 -7.05 -9.31
N GLY A 85 3.73 -7.59 -8.31
CA GLY A 85 5.12 -8.07 -8.44
C GLY A 85 6.19 -6.97 -8.47
N CYS A 86 5.82 -5.74 -8.15
CA CYS A 86 6.73 -4.60 -8.18
C CYS A 86 7.53 -4.43 -6.87
N ARG A 87 8.52 -3.53 -6.91
CA ARG A 87 9.33 -3.12 -5.75
C ARG A 87 9.11 -1.65 -5.42
N MET A 88 8.93 -1.33 -4.15
CA MET A 88 8.83 0.03 -3.64
C MET A 88 9.94 0.30 -2.62
N ALA A 89 10.58 1.46 -2.71
CA ALA A 89 11.60 1.86 -1.75
C ALA A 89 11.58 3.37 -1.45
N ASN A 90 11.64 3.75 -0.16
CA ASN A 90 11.75 5.15 0.25
C ASN A 90 10.63 6.04 -0.34
N LEU A 91 9.39 5.54 -0.33
CA LEU A 91 8.22 6.28 -0.78
C LEU A 91 7.41 6.79 0.41
N HIS A 92 6.85 7.99 0.29
CA HIS A 92 5.80 8.49 1.18
C HIS A 92 4.47 8.50 0.42
N ILE A 93 3.54 7.66 0.83
CA ILE A 93 2.28 7.45 0.14
C ILE A 93 1.15 7.84 1.08
N SER A 94 0.43 8.91 0.74
CA SER A 94 -0.53 9.52 1.64
C SER A 94 -1.79 10.05 0.96
N ASP A 95 -2.82 10.32 1.76
CA ASP A 95 -4.00 11.07 1.33
C ASP A 95 -4.68 10.42 0.11
N ASN A 96 -4.76 9.08 0.11
CA ASN A 96 -5.48 8.31 -0.89
C ASN A 96 -6.83 7.86 -0.34
N THR A 97 -7.85 7.84 -1.20
CA THR A 97 -9.26 7.58 -0.81
C THR A 97 -9.51 6.12 -0.47
N ARG A 98 -8.57 5.21 -0.78
CA ARG A 98 -8.64 3.81 -0.39
C ARG A 98 -7.39 3.32 0.30
N SER A 99 -6.32 3.14 -0.45
CA SER A 99 -5.10 2.53 0.06
C SER A 99 -3.87 3.33 -0.36
N GLY A 100 -2.86 3.37 0.51
CA GLY A 100 -1.55 3.84 0.10
C GLY A 100 -0.97 2.93 -0.98
N ALA A 101 -0.80 1.65 -0.67
CA ALA A 101 -0.41 0.65 -1.67
C ALA A 101 -1.33 -0.57 -1.66
N THR A 102 -1.45 -1.20 -2.83
CA THR A 102 -2.09 -2.52 -2.97
C THR A 102 -1.16 -3.47 -3.69
N ALA A 103 -1.04 -4.69 -3.18
CA ALA A 103 -0.48 -5.80 -3.92
C ALA A 103 -1.60 -6.45 -4.75
N GLY A 104 -1.57 -6.25 -6.06
CA GLY A 104 -2.39 -6.97 -7.04
C GLY A 104 -3.91 -7.01 -6.85
N VAL A 105 -4.58 -7.74 -7.73
CA VAL A 105 -6.04 -7.98 -7.67
C VAL A 105 -6.43 -9.46 -7.50
N GLY A 106 -5.54 -10.41 -7.79
CA GLY A 106 -5.78 -11.86 -7.67
C GLY A 106 -4.96 -12.60 -6.60
N ALA A 107 -5.43 -13.79 -6.21
CA ALA A 107 -4.80 -14.66 -5.19
C ALA A 107 -3.50 -15.36 -5.67
N ASN A 108 -3.20 -15.33 -6.97
CA ASN A 108 -2.03 -16.00 -7.58
C ASN A 108 -1.02 -15.01 -8.15
N GLU A 109 -1.12 -13.73 -7.80
CA GLU A 109 -0.22 -12.69 -8.30
C GLU A 109 1.05 -12.61 -7.45
N THR A 110 2.18 -12.31 -8.10
CA THR A 110 3.45 -12.03 -7.45
C THR A 110 3.28 -10.87 -6.47
N GLY A 111 3.73 -11.06 -5.23
CA GLY A 111 3.52 -10.12 -4.15
C GLY A 111 4.29 -8.82 -4.28
N LEU A 112 3.90 -7.85 -3.46
CA LEU A 112 4.55 -6.56 -3.31
C LEU A 112 5.81 -6.69 -2.45
N ILE A 113 6.90 -6.03 -2.87
CA ILE A 113 8.07 -5.80 -2.01
C ILE A 113 8.16 -4.31 -1.67
N ALA A 114 7.83 -3.92 -0.44
CA ALA A 114 7.94 -2.55 0.08
C ALA A 114 9.03 -2.45 1.15
N ARG A 115 9.95 -1.49 0.99
CA ARG A 115 11.01 -1.22 1.98
C ARG A 115 11.11 0.26 2.33
N ASN A 116 11.21 0.56 3.62
CA ASN A 116 11.41 1.93 4.12
C ASN A 116 10.38 2.93 3.57
N CYS A 117 9.14 2.49 3.39
CA CYS A 117 8.06 3.34 2.93
C CYS A 117 7.28 3.92 4.11
N VAL A 118 6.61 5.04 3.89
CA VAL A 118 5.66 5.64 4.82
C VAL A 118 4.29 5.58 4.17
N PHE A 119 3.34 4.91 4.82
CA PHE A 119 1.94 4.82 4.41
C PHE A 119 1.09 5.56 5.44
N GLU A 120 0.64 6.75 5.08
CA GLU A 120 0.09 7.69 6.05
C GLU A 120 -1.22 8.31 5.58
N SER A 121 -2.17 8.54 6.49
CA SER A 121 -3.35 9.36 6.17
C SER A 121 -4.12 8.85 4.94
N ASN A 122 -4.17 7.54 4.73
CA ASN A 122 -5.04 6.95 3.71
C ASN A 122 -6.40 6.64 4.34
N LEU A 123 -7.49 6.87 3.61
CA LEU A 123 -8.84 6.76 4.16
C LEU A 123 -9.18 5.37 4.70
N TYR A 124 -8.59 4.31 4.13
CA TYR A 124 -8.73 2.96 4.67
C TYR A 124 -7.37 2.37 5.05
N TYR A 125 -6.60 1.86 4.10
CA TYR A 125 -5.45 1.02 4.44
C TYR A 125 -4.13 1.71 4.12
N GLY A 126 -3.11 1.51 4.96
CA GLY A 126 -1.75 1.87 4.56
C GLY A 126 -1.28 0.97 3.41
N VAL A 127 -1.32 -0.34 3.63
CA VAL A 127 -0.97 -1.37 2.64
C VAL A 127 -2.02 -2.48 2.62
N ARG A 128 -2.49 -2.85 1.43
CA ARG A 128 -3.38 -4.01 1.21
C ARG A 128 -2.68 -5.09 0.40
N LEU A 129 -2.32 -6.19 1.04
CA LEU A 129 -1.63 -7.34 0.46
C LEU A 129 -2.63 -8.36 -0.13
N LYS A 130 -2.26 -8.98 -1.25
CA LYS A 130 -2.92 -10.12 -1.87
C LYS A 130 -1.85 -11.05 -2.45
N GLY A 131 -2.20 -12.32 -2.64
CA GLY A 131 -1.31 -13.31 -3.24
C GLY A 131 -0.07 -13.61 -2.42
N GLU A 132 0.97 -14.11 -3.08
CA GLU A 132 2.11 -14.73 -2.41
C GLU A 132 3.42 -13.95 -2.57
N GLY A 133 4.37 -14.15 -1.67
CA GLY A 133 5.70 -13.56 -1.78
C GLY A 133 5.77 -12.07 -1.41
N ASN A 134 4.81 -11.59 -0.60
CA ASN A 134 4.81 -10.22 -0.12
C ASN A 134 5.94 -9.97 0.89
N LEU A 135 6.50 -8.77 0.87
CA LEU A 135 7.43 -8.28 1.89
C LEU A 135 7.12 -6.82 2.20
N VAL A 136 6.82 -6.52 3.47
CA VAL A 136 6.78 -5.15 3.97
C VAL A 136 7.79 -5.03 5.09
N GLU A 137 8.82 -4.22 4.86
CA GLU A 137 9.98 -4.12 5.76
C GLU A 137 10.37 -2.68 6.07
N GLY A 138 10.75 -2.41 7.32
CA GLY A 138 11.35 -1.13 7.71
C GLY A 138 10.42 0.07 7.50
N SER A 139 9.12 -0.17 7.33
CA SER A 139 8.14 0.81 6.87
C SER A 139 7.31 1.33 8.04
N ILE A 140 6.68 2.47 7.83
CA ILE A 140 5.80 3.12 8.80
C ILE A 140 4.38 3.11 8.23
N ALA A 141 3.39 2.65 9.00
CA ALA A 141 1.98 2.78 8.63
C ALA A 141 1.20 3.47 9.77
N ARG A 142 0.74 4.70 9.54
CA ARG A 142 0.10 5.50 10.58
C ARG A 142 -1.03 6.41 10.11
N PHE A 143 -1.96 6.75 11.00
CA PHE A 143 -3.07 7.67 10.71
C PHE A 143 -3.96 7.26 9.53
N ASN A 144 -3.95 5.98 9.16
CA ASN A 144 -4.88 5.46 8.17
C ASN A 144 -6.24 5.19 8.85
N GLY A 145 -7.34 5.35 8.12
CA GLY A 145 -8.69 5.23 8.68
C GLY A 145 -9.14 3.79 9.00
N ASN A 146 -8.37 2.80 8.55
CA ASN A 146 -8.48 1.37 8.86
C ASN A 146 -7.06 0.79 9.13
N ALA A 147 -6.83 -0.52 8.97
CA ALA A 147 -5.56 -1.18 9.23
C ALA A 147 -4.32 -0.52 8.57
N GLY A 148 -3.20 -0.46 9.30
CA GLY A 148 -1.91 -0.05 8.75
C GLY A 148 -1.44 -0.99 7.63
N ILE A 149 -1.44 -2.30 7.87
CA ILE A 149 -1.15 -3.33 6.86
C ILE A 149 -2.23 -4.41 6.95
N THR A 150 -2.83 -4.81 5.83
CA THR A 150 -3.87 -5.85 5.82
C THR A 150 -3.68 -6.81 4.65
N GLY A 151 -4.22 -8.02 4.75
CA GLY A 151 -4.21 -9.06 3.75
C GLY A 151 -5.44 -9.97 3.86
N SER A 152 -5.85 -10.60 2.75
CA SER A 152 -6.92 -11.60 2.75
C SER A 152 -6.41 -13.02 3.05
N ASN A 153 -7.31 -14.00 3.07
CA ASN A 153 -7.00 -15.39 3.47
C ASN A 153 -6.01 -16.14 2.58
N ALA A 154 -5.74 -15.65 1.37
CA ALA A 154 -4.78 -16.23 0.43
C ALA A 154 -3.50 -15.38 0.31
N VAL A 155 -3.06 -14.76 1.42
CA VAL A 155 -1.83 -13.97 1.46
C VAL A 155 -0.69 -14.80 2.04
N SER A 156 0.50 -14.70 1.44
CA SER A 156 1.73 -15.18 2.09
C SER A 156 2.84 -14.14 1.98
N GLY A 157 3.75 -14.13 2.95
CA GLY A 157 4.85 -13.18 2.96
C GLY A 157 5.50 -12.94 4.31
N VAL A 158 6.25 -11.84 4.38
CA VAL A 158 6.96 -11.40 5.58
C VAL A 158 6.63 -9.94 5.86
N ILE A 159 6.22 -9.64 7.08
CA ILE A 159 6.01 -8.28 7.56
C ILE A 159 6.94 -8.07 8.75
N ARG A 160 8.00 -7.28 8.56
CA ARG A 160 9.05 -7.16 9.58
C ARG A 160 9.61 -5.78 9.81
N ASN A 161 10.01 -5.50 11.05
CA ASN A 161 10.70 -4.26 11.42
C ASN A 161 9.92 -2.99 11.05
N ASN A 162 8.58 -3.06 11.03
CA ASN A 162 7.73 -1.92 10.73
C ASN A 162 7.27 -1.21 12.00
N THR A 163 6.92 0.06 11.89
CA THR A 163 6.23 0.83 12.94
C THR A 163 4.79 1.07 12.52
N ILE A 164 3.83 0.56 13.29
CA ILE A 164 2.41 0.71 13.03
C ILE A 164 1.78 1.52 14.16
N SER A 165 1.17 2.66 13.85
CA SER A 165 0.69 3.55 14.92
C SER A 165 -0.52 4.40 14.58
N ASN A 166 -1.40 4.67 15.53
CA ASN A 166 -2.51 5.64 15.39
C ASN A 166 -3.36 5.44 14.12
N ASN A 167 -3.51 4.20 13.66
CA ASN A 167 -4.52 3.91 12.65
C ASN A 167 -5.87 3.78 13.37
N GLU A 168 -6.96 4.11 12.70
CA GLU A 168 -8.31 3.91 13.21
C GLU A 168 -8.93 2.69 12.56
N GLY A 169 -10.02 2.17 13.11
CA GLY A 169 -10.73 1.04 12.56
C GLY A 169 -12.13 1.06 13.15
N THR A 170 -13.12 1.46 12.36
CA THR A 170 -14.53 1.31 12.76
C THR A 170 -14.89 -0.17 12.69
N GLY A 171 -14.50 -0.93 13.72
CA GLY A 171 -14.85 -2.35 13.88
C GLY A 171 -13.88 -3.37 13.27
N GLU A 172 -12.79 -2.95 12.61
CA GLU A 172 -11.77 -3.84 12.05
C GLU A 172 -10.39 -3.66 12.72
N PHE A 173 -9.51 -4.66 12.57
CA PHE A 173 -8.18 -4.70 13.17
C PHE A 173 -7.28 -3.56 12.67
N VAL A 174 -6.63 -2.88 13.61
CA VAL A 174 -5.97 -1.59 13.39
C VAL A 174 -4.48 -1.73 13.01
N GLY A 175 -3.87 -2.85 13.35
CA GLY A 175 -2.44 -3.09 13.15
C GLY A 175 -2.11 -3.86 11.86
N ILE A 176 -1.85 -5.15 12.00
CA ILE A 176 -1.65 -6.07 10.89
C ILE A 176 -2.74 -7.14 10.89
N ASN A 177 -3.45 -7.35 9.78
CA ASN A 177 -4.48 -8.38 9.61
C ASN A 177 -4.18 -9.30 8.41
N PHE A 178 -4.25 -10.62 8.54
CA PHE A 178 -4.07 -11.62 7.46
C PHE A 178 -4.70 -12.96 7.84
N GLY A 179 -5.08 -13.77 6.85
CA GLY A 179 -5.73 -15.07 7.12
C GLY A 179 -4.81 -16.26 7.34
N ALA A 180 -3.61 -16.35 6.73
CA ALA A 180 -2.62 -17.42 7.02
C ALA A 180 -1.22 -17.10 6.42
N ASN A 181 -0.19 -17.92 6.71
CA ASN A 181 1.12 -17.96 6.00
C ASN A 181 1.95 -16.65 5.93
N VAL A 182 1.79 -15.76 6.91
CA VAL A 182 2.59 -14.53 7.02
C VAL A 182 3.51 -14.60 8.24
N LEU A 183 4.82 -14.41 8.03
CA LEU A 183 5.76 -14.20 9.12
C LEU A 183 5.73 -12.74 9.57
N VAL A 184 5.29 -12.50 10.80
CA VAL A 184 5.31 -11.17 11.43
C VAL A 184 6.41 -11.13 12.50
N THR A 185 7.42 -10.28 12.33
CA THR A 185 8.57 -10.25 13.26
C THR A 185 9.19 -8.86 13.41
N GLY A 186 9.59 -8.49 14.63
CA GLY A 186 10.31 -7.23 14.89
C GLY A 186 9.51 -5.95 14.67
N ASN A 187 8.18 -6.01 14.55
CA ASN A 187 7.34 -4.82 14.37
C ASN A 187 7.04 -4.13 15.71
N SER A 188 6.94 -2.80 15.69
CA SER A 188 6.50 -1.96 16.80
C SER A 188 5.06 -1.48 16.58
N PHE A 189 4.26 -1.47 17.65
CA PHE A 189 2.86 -1.07 17.62
C PHE A 189 2.59 -0.01 18.68
N GLU A 190 2.11 1.16 18.26
CA GLU A 190 1.76 2.26 19.16
C GLU A 190 0.30 2.68 18.97
N ARG A 191 -0.51 2.60 20.04
CA ARG A 191 -1.94 3.01 20.00
C ARG A 191 -2.74 2.32 18.88
N ALA A 192 -2.52 1.03 18.66
CA ALA A 192 -3.39 0.22 17.81
C ALA A 192 -4.67 -0.13 18.59
N PHE A 193 -5.71 0.69 18.44
CA PHE A 193 -6.91 0.68 19.29
C PHE A 193 -7.68 -0.65 19.34
N ASN A 194 -7.46 -1.59 18.39
CA ASN A 194 -8.04 -2.94 18.37
C ASN A 194 -7.01 -4.08 18.19
N GLY A 195 -5.77 -3.90 18.66
CA GLY A 195 -4.72 -4.93 18.64
C GLY A 195 -3.62 -4.69 17.59
N GLY A 196 -2.38 -5.04 17.95
CA GLY A 196 -1.20 -4.84 17.08
C GLY A 196 -1.11 -5.84 15.94
N VAL A 197 -1.33 -7.13 16.22
CA VAL A 197 -1.35 -8.19 15.20
C VAL A 197 -2.62 -9.00 15.40
N SER A 198 -3.33 -9.23 14.30
CA SER A 198 -4.41 -10.19 14.20
C SER A 198 -4.14 -11.16 13.06
N ALA A 199 -4.22 -12.44 13.37
CA ALA A 199 -4.24 -13.50 12.39
C ALA A 199 -5.64 -14.10 12.44
N ASP A 200 -6.52 -13.66 11.53
CA ASP A 200 -7.91 -14.09 11.51
C ASP A 200 -8.04 -15.22 10.48
N ASP A 201 -7.82 -16.46 10.93
CA ASP A 201 -7.96 -17.68 10.12
C ASP A 201 -9.43 -18.06 9.89
N ASN A 202 -10.35 -17.08 9.94
CA ASN A 202 -11.78 -17.33 10.07
C ASN A 202 -12.49 -17.30 8.71
N SER A 203 -12.20 -18.32 7.90
CA SER A 203 -13.23 -18.91 7.03
C SER A 203 -13.80 -20.17 7.67
N CYS A 204 -14.30 -20.08 8.90
CA CYS A 204 -15.41 -20.93 9.34
C CYS A 204 -16.74 -20.25 9.01
N ALA A 205 -16.91 -19.87 7.74
CA ALA A 205 -18.20 -19.52 7.18
C ALA A 205 -18.93 -20.84 6.84
N GLY A 206 -19.50 -21.50 7.85
CA GLY A 206 -20.61 -22.43 7.64
C GLY A 206 -20.42 -23.90 7.97
N GLU A 207 -19.23 -24.44 8.20
CA GLU A 207 -19.10 -25.83 8.70
C GLU A 207 -18.01 -25.96 9.77
N LYS A 208 -18.33 -26.82 10.75
CA LYS A 208 -17.68 -26.99 12.05
C LYS A 208 -16.16 -27.26 11.93
N CYS A 209 -15.37 -26.58 12.77
CA CYS A 209 -14.00 -26.95 13.09
C CYS A 209 -13.91 -28.39 13.60
#